data_AF-A0A535UQ27-F1
#
_entry.id   AF-A0A535UQ27-F1
#
_cell.length_a   1.000
_cell.length_b   1.000
_cell.length_c   1.000
_cell.angle_alpha   90.00
_cell.angle_beta   90.00
_cell.angle_gamma   90.00
#
_symmetry.space_group_name_H-M   'P 1'
#
loop_
_entity.id
_entity.type
_entity.pdbx_description
1 polymer ?
#
loop_
_entity_poly.entity_id
_entity_poly.type
_entity_poly.pdbx_seq_one_letter_code
_entity_poly.pdbx_strand_id
1 'polypeptide(L)'
;MHAYTIVVQPAEDEGHIAVVPDLPGWTATAQTVEECVARAREVIGLVAGELAPGPGPTELTGGGGGATDQAEEEALDALRRAMAALRTVESHLEDEITRTPDGRARRPLRRAHGALLRARRSLGEEERRTLDRVLDPATV
;
A
#
# COMPACT_ATOMS: atom_id res chain seq x y z
N MET A 1 -2.37 14.21 38.85
CA MET A 1 -3.33 13.82 37.80
C MET A 1 -3.56 15.05 36.94
N HIS A 2 -2.98 15.07 35.73
CA HIS A 2 -3.20 16.16 34.79
C HIS A 2 -4.36 15.77 33.87
N ALA A 3 -5.34 16.65 33.76
CA ALA A 3 -6.46 16.48 32.86
C ALA A 3 -6.23 17.36 31.64
N TYR A 4 -6.33 16.78 30.46
CA TYR A 4 -6.20 17.46 29.18
C TYR A 4 -7.55 17.45 28.48
N THR A 5 -7.88 18.58 27.83
CA THR A 5 -9.09 18.67 27.01
C THR A 5 -8.73 18.45 25.55
N ILE A 6 -9.42 17.51 24.89
CA ILE A 6 -9.29 17.27 23.45
C ILE A 6 -10.55 17.81 22.79
N VAL A 7 -10.39 18.77 21.87
CA VAL A 7 -11.48 19.34 21.09
C VAL A 7 -11.45 18.73 19.71
N VAL A 8 -12.51 18.03 19.31
CA VAL A 8 -12.65 17.44 17.98
C VAL A 8 -13.73 18.19 17.21
N GLN A 9 -13.39 18.66 16.01
CA GLN A 9 -14.28 19.40 15.12
C GLN A 9 -14.36 18.70 13.76
N PRO A 10 -15.50 18.73 13.06
CA PRO A 10 -15.57 18.26 11.69
C PRO A 10 -14.69 19.13 10.76
N ALA A 11 -14.00 18.49 9.83
CA ALA A 11 -13.21 19.13 8.77
C ALA A 11 -14.08 19.40 7.52
N GLU A 12 -13.64 20.32 6.65
CA GLU A 12 -14.36 20.66 5.41
C GLU A 12 -14.36 19.52 4.38
N ASP A 13 -13.29 18.72 4.32
CA ASP A 13 -13.05 17.70 3.29
C ASP A 13 -13.34 16.25 3.76
N GLU A 14 -14.46 16.04 4.46
CA GLU A 14 -14.82 14.73 5.07
C GLU A 14 -13.76 14.22 6.07
N GLY A 15 -13.88 14.65 7.33
CA GLY A 15 -12.99 14.17 8.39
C GLY A 15 -13.17 14.93 9.70
N HIS A 16 -12.22 14.76 10.61
CA HIS A 16 -12.20 15.36 11.94
C HIS A 16 -10.83 15.98 12.22
N ILE A 17 -10.82 17.12 12.89
CA ILE A 17 -9.63 17.83 13.36
C ILE A 17 -9.65 17.83 14.89
N ALA A 18 -8.63 17.23 15.49
CA ALA A 18 -8.37 17.28 16.92
C ALA A 18 -7.39 18.40 17.27
N VAL A 19 -7.70 19.13 18.33
CA VAL A 19 -6.85 20.17 18.91
C VAL A 19 -6.79 19.95 20.42
N VAL A 20 -5.61 20.11 21.00
CA VAL A 20 -5.43 20.13 22.46
C VAL A 20 -5.06 21.57 22.84
N PRO A 21 -5.97 22.35 23.45
CA PRO A 21 -5.71 23.75 23.78
C PRO A 21 -4.49 23.95 24.69
N ASP A 22 -4.23 22.99 25.56
CA ASP A 22 -3.07 22.98 26.46
C ASP A 22 -1.73 22.69 25.72
N LEU A 23 -1.79 22.29 24.45
CA LEU A 23 -0.65 22.04 23.56
C LEU A 23 -0.75 22.93 22.31
N PRO A 24 -0.46 24.25 22.45
CA PRO A 24 -0.61 25.20 21.36
C PRO A 24 0.30 24.85 20.19
N GLY A 25 -0.28 24.78 18.99
CA GLY A 25 0.42 24.41 17.75
C GLY A 25 0.34 22.94 17.39
N TRP A 26 -0.20 22.08 18.26
CA TRP A 26 -0.50 20.70 17.92
C TRP A 26 -1.95 20.54 17.43
N THR A 27 -2.08 19.97 16.24
CA THR A 27 -3.37 19.60 15.64
C THR A 27 -3.21 18.28 14.90
N ALA A 28 -4.25 17.45 14.88
CA ALA A 28 -4.25 16.20 14.11
C ALA A 28 -5.54 16.08 13.29
N THR A 29 -5.42 15.57 12.07
CA THR A 29 -6.57 15.25 11.21
C THR A 29 -6.72 13.75 11.05
N ALA A 30 -7.96 13.27 11.11
CA ALA A 30 -8.30 11.85 10.98
C ALA A 30 -9.69 11.68 10.39
N GLN A 31 -10.01 10.49 9.88
CA GLN A 31 -11.33 10.21 9.33
C GLN A 31 -12.37 10.02 10.45
N THR A 32 -11.95 9.52 11.62
CA THR A 32 -12.83 9.24 12.76
C THR A 32 -12.44 10.04 14.00
N VAL A 33 -13.41 10.20 14.90
CA VAL A 33 -13.20 10.86 16.21
C VAL A 33 -12.25 10.03 17.07
N GLU A 34 -12.37 8.70 17.01
CA GLU A 34 -11.57 7.76 17.79
C GLU A 34 -10.08 7.87 17.46
N GLU A 35 -9.74 7.96 16.17
CA GLU A 35 -8.36 8.12 15.70
C GLU A 35 -7.78 9.48 16.12
N CYS A 36 -8.58 10.54 16.02
CA CYS A 36 -8.26 11.87 16.54
C CYS A 36 -7.91 11.85 18.04
N VAL A 37 -8.72 11.15 18.84
CA VAL A 37 -8.49 11.02 20.29
C VAL A 37 -7.26 10.16 20.60
N ALA A 38 -7.03 9.08 19.84
CA ALA A 38 -5.86 8.22 20.02
C ALA A 38 -4.55 8.99 19.79
N ARG A 39 -4.46 9.73 18.68
CA ARG A 39 -3.29 10.57 18.37
C ARG A 39 -3.07 11.67 19.41
N ALA A 40 -4.14 12.29 19.91
CA ALA A 40 -4.03 13.28 20.97
C ALA A 40 -3.49 12.67 22.27
N ARG A 41 -3.91 11.45 22.64
CA ARG A 41 -3.41 10.74 23.82
C ARG A 41 -1.92 10.42 23.72
N GLU A 42 -1.43 10.02 22.54
CA GLU A 42 -0.01 9.75 22.33
C GLU A 42 0.85 11.00 22.58
N VAL A 43 0.44 12.14 22.00
CA VAL A 43 1.18 13.39 22.16
C VAL A 43 1.08 13.94 23.58
N ILE A 44 -0.09 13.86 24.21
CA ILE A 44 -0.25 14.19 25.63
C ILE A 44 0.69 13.35 26.49
N GLY A 45 0.76 12.04 26.22
CA GLY A 45 1.62 11.13 26.96
C GLY A 45 3.12 11.39 26.74
N LEU A 46 3.53 11.80 25.54
CA LEU A 46 4.89 12.27 25.27
C LEU A 46 5.22 13.55 26.05
N VAL A 47 4.30 14.52 26.07
CA VAL A 47 4.50 15.80 26.78
C VAL A 47 4.47 15.64 28.29
N ALA A 48 3.61 14.77 28.81
CA ALA A 48 3.55 14.44 30.22
C ALA A 48 4.77 13.61 30.69
N GLY A 49 5.64 13.18 29.77
CA GLY A 49 6.79 12.32 30.07
C GLY A 49 6.41 10.90 30.46
N GLU A 50 5.17 10.49 30.17
CA GLU A 50 4.63 9.16 30.43
C GLU A 50 4.98 8.16 29.30
N LEU A 51 5.36 8.66 28.13
CA LEU A 51 5.92 7.88 27.01
C LEU A 51 7.39 8.25 26.75
N ALA A 52 8.21 7.25 26.45
CA ALA A 52 9.59 7.46 26.02
C ALA A 52 9.62 8.19 24.66
N PRO A 53 10.58 9.11 24.43
CA PRO A 53 10.68 9.82 23.16
C PRO A 53 11.01 8.84 22.03
N GLY A 54 10.00 8.49 21.24
CA GLY A 54 10.17 8.01 19.87
C GLY A 54 10.62 9.14 18.94
N PRO A 55 10.83 8.90 17.63
CA PRO A 55 11.18 9.97 16.69
C PRO A 55 10.17 11.11 16.84
N GLY A 56 10.68 12.31 17.12
CA GLY A 56 9.89 13.46 17.57
C GLY A 56 8.82 13.91 16.58
N PRO A 57 7.99 14.91 16.93
CA PRO A 57 6.86 15.36 16.11
C PRO A 57 7.36 16.12 14.89
N THR A 58 7.89 15.38 13.93
CA THR A 58 8.17 15.87 12.58
C THR A 58 7.03 15.31 11.74
N GLU A 59 6.04 16.17 11.48
CA GLU A 59 5.03 15.96 10.45
C GLU A 59 4.32 14.59 10.47
N LEU A 60 3.50 14.36 11.50
CA LEU A 60 2.44 13.34 11.44
C LEU A 60 1.25 13.90 10.64
N THR A 61 1.50 14.27 9.38
CA THR A 61 0.46 14.39 8.37
C THR A 61 -0.11 12.99 8.17
N GLY A 62 -1.44 12.86 8.23
CA GLY A 62 -2.14 11.60 8.45
C GLY A 62 -1.77 10.46 7.51
N GLY A 63 -1.88 9.22 8.02
CA GLY A 63 -1.80 8.02 7.20
C GLY A 63 -1.29 6.81 7.96
N GLY A 64 -2.03 6.34 8.97
CA GLY A 64 -1.59 5.21 9.80
C GLY A 64 -2.17 3.84 9.43
N GLY A 65 -3.26 3.76 8.66
CA GLY A 65 -3.94 2.47 8.42
C GLY A 65 -4.63 2.31 7.07
N GLY A 66 -4.48 3.26 6.14
CA GLY A 66 -5.06 3.16 4.79
C GLY A 66 -4.03 3.11 3.65
N ALA A 67 -2.82 3.63 3.87
CA ALA A 67 -1.82 3.74 2.82
C ALA A 67 -1.13 2.41 2.49
N THR A 68 -0.97 1.51 3.47
CA THR A 68 -0.42 0.16 3.25
C THR A 68 -1.42 -0.73 2.53
N ASP A 69 -2.67 -0.73 2.99
CA ASP A 69 -3.72 -1.59 2.42
C ASP A 69 -4.07 -1.14 1.00
N GLN A 70 -4.15 0.17 0.77
CA GLN A 70 -4.40 0.73 -0.56
C GLN A 70 -3.20 0.54 -1.51
N ALA A 71 -1.95 0.65 -1.02
CA ALA A 71 -0.77 0.38 -1.83
C ALA A 71 -0.62 -1.11 -2.16
N GLU A 72 -0.96 -2.01 -1.23
CA GLU A 72 -0.94 -3.45 -1.45
C GLU A 72 -2.06 -3.90 -2.39
N GLU A 73 -3.26 -3.32 -2.27
CA GLU A 73 -4.36 -3.55 -3.21
C GLU A 73 -4.01 -3.03 -4.62
N GLU A 74 -3.42 -1.85 -4.73
CA GLU A 74 -2.94 -1.31 -6.01
C GLU A 74 -1.83 -2.18 -6.61
N ALA A 75 -0.91 -2.69 -5.79
CA ALA A 75 0.14 -3.61 -6.23
C ALA A 75 -0.45 -4.93 -6.74
N LEU A 76 -1.45 -5.50 -6.06
CA LEU A 76 -2.17 -6.70 -6.50
C LEU A 76 -2.88 -6.46 -7.84
N ASP A 77 -3.54 -5.31 -8.00
CA ASP A 77 -4.22 -4.97 -9.25
C ASP A 77 -3.24 -4.69 -10.39
N ALA A 78 -2.08 -4.10 -10.10
CA ALA A 78 -0.99 -3.95 -11.06
C ALA A 78 -0.45 -5.31 -11.50
N LEU A 79 -0.25 -6.26 -10.57
CA LEU A 79 0.18 -7.63 -10.87
C LEU A 79 -0.85 -8.36 -11.74
N ARG A 80 -2.14 -8.27 -11.41
CA ARG A 80 -3.23 -8.85 -12.20
C ARG A 80 -3.26 -8.28 -13.63
N ARG A 81 -3.13 -6.96 -13.77
CA ARG A 81 -3.03 -6.29 -15.09
C ARG A 81 -1.81 -6.76 -15.88
N ALA A 82 -0.66 -6.86 -15.24
CA ALA A 82 0.57 -7.34 -15.87
C ALA A 82 0.41 -8.80 -16.36
N MET A 83 -0.20 -9.67 -15.56
CA MET A 83 -0.50 -11.04 -15.99
C MET A 83 -1.47 -11.11 -17.16
N ALA A 84 -2.51 -10.28 -17.17
CA ALA A 84 -3.45 -10.20 -18.28
C ALA A 84 -2.75 -9.77 -19.58
N ALA A 85 -1.89 -8.75 -19.50
CA ALA A 85 -1.09 -8.30 -20.63
C ALA A 85 -0.14 -9.39 -21.16
N LEU A 86 0.53 -10.13 -20.26
CA LEU A 86 1.39 -11.26 -20.65
C LEU A 86 0.61 -12.35 -21.39
N ARG A 87 -0.61 -12.68 -20.95
CA ARG A 87 -1.48 -13.65 -21.66
C ARG A 87 -1.84 -13.18 -23.06
N THR A 88 -2.12 -11.88 -23.24
CA THR A 88 -2.38 -11.32 -24.57
C THR A 88 -1.15 -11.44 -25.47
N VAL A 89 0.03 -11.11 -24.97
CA VAL A 89 1.29 -11.23 -25.74
C VAL A 89 1.59 -12.68 -26.08
N GLU A 90 1.36 -13.62 -25.15
CA GLU A 90 1.51 -15.07 -25.36
C GLU A 90 0.65 -15.54 -26.53
N SER A 91 -0.64 -15.20 -26.53
CA SER A 91 -1.57 -15.56 -27.60
C SER A 91 -1.13 -14.97 -28.96
N HIS A 92 -0.68 -13.72 -29.01
CA HIS A 92 -0.17 -13.12 -30.25
C HIS A 92 1.08 -13.85 -30.75
N LEU A 93 1.98 -14.22 -29.84
CA LEU A 93 3.20 -14.93 -30.20
C LEU A 93 2.92 -16.35 -30.69
N GLU A 94 1.96 -17.05 -30.09
CA GLU A 94 1.51 -18.37 -30.55
C GLU A 94 0.90 -18.32 -31.94
N ASP A 95 0.04 -17.32 -32.20
CA ASP A 95 -0.53 -17.06 -33.52
C ASP A 95 0.57 -16.78 -34.55
N GLU A 96 1.55 -15.94 -34.21
CA GLU A 96 2.64 -15.59 -35.12
C GLU A 96 3.57 -16.78 -35.40
N ILE A 97 3.87 -17.62 -34.39
CA ILE A 97 4.62 -18.87 -34.57
C ILE A 97 3.88 -19.81 -35.51
N THR A 98 2.56 -19.91 -35.36
CA THR A 98 1.70 -20.78 -36.17
C THR A 98 1.66 -20.31 -37.63
N ARG A 99 1.48 -18.99 -37.84
CA ARG A 99 1.39 -18.37 -39.18
C ARG A 99 2.73 -18.34 -39.91
N THR A 100 3.86 -18.27 -39.22
CA THR A 100 5.19 -18.23 -39.85
C THR A 100 5.54 -19.64 -40.36
N PRO A 101 5.68 -19.91 -41.67
CA PRO A 101 5.95 -21.27 -42.15
C PRO A 101 7.43 -21.67 -42.04
N ASP A 102 8.35 -20.70 -42.10
CA ASP A 102 9.80 -20.95 -42.08
C ASP A 102 10.31 -21.25 -40.65
N GLY A 103 10.95 -22.41 -40.50
CA GLY A 103 11.59 -22.83 -39.26
C GLY A 103 12.71 -21.91 -38.79
N ARG A 104 13.44 -21.23 -39.70
CA ARG A 104 14.47 -20.25 -39.32
C ARG A 104 13.84 -18.98 -38.73
N ALA A 105 12.78 -18.47 -39.37
CA ALA A 105 12.02 -17.32 -38.87
C ALA A 105 11.26 -17.62 -37.56
N ARG A 106 10.85 -18.88 -37.32
CA ARG A 106 10.22 -19.31 -36.05
C ARG A 106 11.17 -19.34 -34.85
N ARG A 107 12.48 -19.48 -35.04
CA ARG A 107 13.46 -19.62 -33.94
C ARG A 107 13.44 -18.43 -32.96
N PRO A 108 13.53 -17.16 -33.40
CA PRO A 108 13.43 -16.02 -32.49
C PRO A 108 12.08 -15.96 -31.77
N LEU A 109 10.97 -16.24 -32.46
CA LEU A 109 9.63 -16.27 -31.86
C LEU A 109 9.52 -17.33 -30.75
N ARG A 110 10.02 -18.55 -30.98
CA ARG A 110 10.06 -19.60 -29.94
C ARG A 110 10.93 -19.22 -28.75
N ARG A 111 12.04 -18.50 -28.98
CA ARG A 111 12.89 -17.99 -27.88
C ARG A 111 12.16 -16.93 -27.07
N ALA A 112 11.46 -16.01 -27.74
CA ALA A 112 10.64 -14.99 -27.09
C ALA A 112 9.49 -15.62 -26.30
N HIS A 113 8.78 -16.61 -26.86
CA HIS A 113 7.75 -17.36 -26.15
C HIS A 113 8.33 -18.03 -24.90
N GLY A 114 9.46 -18.72 -25.02
CA GLY A 114 10.12 -19.33 -23.86
C GLY A 114 10.56 -18.31 -22.79
N ALA A 115 10.95 -17.09 -23.19
CA ALA A 115 11.27 -16.01 -22.25
C ALA A 115 10.02 -15.49 -21.54
N LEU A 116 8.92 -15.33 -22.28
CA LEU A 116 7.63 -14.90 -21.74
C LEU A 116 7.09 -15.90 -20.70
N LEU A 117 7.18 -17.21 -20.98
CA LEU A 117 6.75 -18.24 -20.02
C LEU A 117 7.54 -18.19 -18.70
N ARG A 118 8.85 -17.90 -18.78
CA ARG A 118 9.70 -17.71 -17.58
C ARG A 118 9.28 -16.46 -16.81
N ALA A 119 9.04 -15.35 -17.50
CA ALA A 119 8.57 -14.12 -16.88
C ALA A 119 7.21 -14.33 -16.19
N ARG A 120 6.28 -15.03 -16.84
CA ARG A 120 4.95 -15.36 -16.28
C ARG A 120 5.05 -16.21 -15.01
N ARG A 121 5.95 -17.19 -15.00
CA ARG A 121 6.21 -18.00 -13.79
C ARG A 121 6.75 -17.15 -12.64
N SER A 122 7.77 -16.34 -12.91
CA SER A 122 8.37 -15.46 -11.90
C SER A 122 7.35 -14.46 -11.34
N LEU A 123 6.49 -13.91 -12.18
CA LEU A 123 5.46 -12.96 -11.77
C LEU A 123 4.37 -13.63 -10.92
N GLY A 124 3.96 -14.86 -11.27
CA GLY A 124 3.00 -15.62 -10.48
C GLY A 124 3.55 -16.10 -9.13
N GLU A 125 4.86 -16.33 -9.02
CA GLU A 125 5.52 -16.57 -7.74
C GLU A 125 5.51 -15.32 -6.85
N GLU A 126 5.73 -14.15 -7.44
CA GLU A 126 5.67 -12.87 -6.72
C GLU A 126 4.23 -12.53 -6.29
N GLU A 127 3.24 -12.73 -7.15
CA GLU A 127 1.82 -12.56 -6.79
C GLU A 127 1.43 -13.41 -5.58
N ARG A 128 1.86 -14.68 -5.54
CA ARG A 128 1.61 -15.55 -4.39
C ARG A 128 2.24 -15.04 -3.10
N ARG A 129 3.48 -14.53 -3.18
CA ARG A 129 4.15 -13.93 -2.00
C ARG A 129 3.44 -12.67 -1.52
N THR A 130 2.99 -11.82 -2.44
CA THR A 130 2.23 -10.62 -2.09
C THR A 130 0.89 -10.99 -1.47
N LEU A 131 0.17 -11.96 -2.03
CA LEU A 131 -1.07 -12.47 -1.46
C LEU A 131 -0.88 -13.06 -0.05
N ASP A 132 0.21 -13.78 0.18
CA ASP A 132 0.54 -14.36 1.48
C ASP A 132 0.74 -13.29 2.55
N ARG A 133 1.44 -12.19 2.22
CA ARG A 133 1.60 -11.02 3.12
C ARG A 133 0.29 -10.34 3.44
N VAL A 134 -0.57 -10.16 2.43
CA VAL A 134 -1.88 -9.50 2.58
C VAL A 134 -2.84 -10.36 3.42
N LEU A 135 -2.78 -11.69 3.29
CA LEU A 135 -3.70 -12.61 3.98
C LEU A 135 -3.22 -13.02 5.38
N ASP A 136 -1.92 -12.97 5.67
CA ASP A 136 -1.38 -13.33 6.99
C ASP A 136 -0.32 -12.31 7.47
N PRO A 137 -0.75 -11.14 8.00
CA PRO A 137 0.17 -10.10 8.47
C PRO A 137 0.93 -10.48 9.75
N ALA A 138 0.66 -11.64 10.36
CA ALA A 138 1.24 -12.05 11.65
C ALA A 138 2.66 -12.65 11.55
N THR A 139 3.26 -12.70 10.35
CA THR A 139 4.56 -13.37 10.12
C THR A 139 5.71 -12.42 9.77
N VAL A 140 5.68 -11.17 10.27
CA VAL A 140 6.79 -10.21 10.13
C VAL A 140 7.22 -9.67 11.49
#